data_AF-A0A840GT34-F1
#
_entry.id   AF-A0A840GT34-F1
#
_cell.length_a   1.000
_cell.length_b   1.000
_cell.length_c   1.000
_cell.angle_alpha   90.00
_cell.angle_beta   90.00
_cell.angle_gamma   90.00
#
_symmetry.space_group_name_H-M   'P 1'
#
loop_
_entity.id
_entity.type
_entity.pdbx_description
1 polymer ?
#
loop_
_entity_poly.entity_id
_entity_poly.type
_entity_poly.pdbx_seq_one_letter_code
_entity_poly.pdbx_strand_id
1 'polypeptide(L)' 'MSDAYDYFREHAIAAVRKARALPRGRPKQKQRTVARIYHLLSKEAALVPNMHHLDDFRAARRLERQISR' A
#
# COMPACT_ATOMS: atom_id res chain seq x y z
N MET A 1 -11.89 5.81 16.67
CA MET A 1 -10.86 6.39 15.80
C MET A 1 -10.34 5.30 14.87
N SER A 2 -10.69 5.30 13.58
CA SER A 2 -10.25 4.24 12.64
C SER A 2 -10.06 4.69 11.18
N ASP A 3 -10.28 5.97 10.85
CA ASP A 3 -10.33 6.40 9.44
C ASP A 3 -9.02 6.11 8.68
N ALA A 4 -7.87 6.45 9.27
CA ALA A 4 -6.56 6.15 8.67
C ALA A 4 -6.23 4.65 8.59
N TYR A 5 -6.60 3.88 9.63
CA TYR A 5 -6.39 2.43 9.66
C TYR A 5 -7.14 1.76 8.51
N ASP A 6 -8.46 1.99 8.44
CA ASP A 6 -9.32 1.37 7.44
C ASP A 6 -8.91 1.82 6.04
N TYR A 7 -8.61 3.11 5.85
CA TYR A 7 -8.15 3.65 4.58
C TYR A 7 -6.88 2.97 4.06
N PHE A 8 -5.85 2.78 4.89
CA PHE A 8 -4.63 2.08 4.49
C PHE A 8 -4.85 0.58 4.29
N ARG A 9 -5.71 -0.03 5.12
CA ARG A 9 -6.05 -1.46 5.00
C ARG A 9 -6.77 -1.76 3.68
N GLU A 10 -7.70 -0.92 3.27
CA GLU A 10 -8.36 -1.04 1.97
C GLU A 10 -7.38 -0.95 0.80
N HIS A 11 -6.45 0.01 0.85
CA HIS A 11 -5.39 0.15 -0.15
C HIS A 11 -4.48 -1.09 -0.20
N ALA A 12 -4.13 -1.67 0.95
CA ALA A 12 -3.35 -2.90 1.00
C ALA A 12 -4.08 -4.06 0.32
N ILE A 13 -5.38 -4.23 0.61
CA ILE A 13 -6.20 -5.29 0.00
C ILE A 13 -6.28 -5.11 -1.52
N ALA A 14 -6.55 -3.88 -1.99
CA ALA A 14 -6.59 -3.57 -3.41
C ALA A 14 -5.25 -3.85 -4.11
N ALA A 15 -4.15 -3.42 -3.50
CA ALA A 15 -2.80 -3.64 -4.03
C ALA A 15 -2.43 -5.13 -4.08
N VAL A 16 -2.83 -5.94 -3.08
CA VAL A 16 -2.64 -7.40 -3.11
C VAL A 16 -3.43 -8.03 -4.26
N ARG A 17 -4.71 -7.64 -4.44
CA ARG A 17 -5.53 -8.14 -5.55
C ARG A 17 -4.90 -7.82 -6.90
N LYS A 18 -4.43 -6.58 -7.08
CA LYS A 18 -3.69 -6.15 -8.28
C LYS A 18 -2.41 -6.96 -8.48
N ALA A 19 -1.63 -7.19 -7.44
CA ALA A 19 -0.42 -8.02 -7.52
C ALA A 19 -0.72 -9.48 -7.91
N ARG A 20 -1.84 -10.04 -7.48
CA ARG A 20 -2.25 -11.42 -7.83
C ARG A 20 -2.58 -11.54 -9.31
N ALA A 21 -3.22 -10.52 -9.89
CA ALA A 21 -3.57 -10.47 -11.31
C ALA A 21 -2.35 -10.32 -12.25
N LEU A 22 -1.22 -9.78 -11.76
CA LEU A 22 -0.02 -9.62 -12.58
C LEU A 22 0.70 -10.96 -12.84
N PRO A 23 1.31 -11.15 -14.04
CA PRO A 23 2.18 -12.27 -14.33
C PRO A 23 3.44 -12.24 -13.43
N ARG A 24 4.13 -13.38 -13.31
CA ARG A 24 5.40 -13.44 -12.56
C ARG A 24 6.42 -12.49 -13.19
N GLY A 25 7.12 -11.70 -12.37
CA GLY A 25 8.14 -10.76 -12.84
C GLY A 25 8.29 -9.53 -11.93
N ARG A 26 9.14 -8.59 -12.36
CA ARG A 26 9.41 -7.34 -11.63
C ARG A 26 8.17 -6.50 -11.32
N PRO A 27 7.17 -6.33 -12.22
CA PRO A 27 5.96 -5.57 -11.90
C PRO A 27 5.18 -6.16 -10.73
N LYS A 28 5.04 -7.49 -10.69
CA LYS A 28 4.39 -8.22 -9.59
C LYS A 28 5.15 -8.05 -8.27
N GLN A 29 6.47 -8.12 -8.30
CA GLN A 29 7.29 -7.89 -7.10
C GLN A 29 7.11 -6.46 -6.57
N LYS A 30 7.19 -5.45 -7.44
CA LYS A 30 6.97 -4.05 -7.05
C LYS A 30 5.57 -3.83 -6.47
N GLN A 31 4.53 -4.42 -7.08
CA GLN A 31 3.15 -4.28 -6.58
C GLN A 31 2.96 -4.99 -5.22
N ARG A 32 3.65 -6.10 -4.98
CA ARG A 32 3.69 -6.74 -3.66
C ARG A 32 4.38 -5.86 -2.61
N THR A 33 5.44 -5.16 -2.98
CA THR A 33 6.10 -4.19 -2.09
C THR A 33 5.15 -3.05 -1.74
N VAL A 34 4.46 -2.47 -2.72
CA VAL A 34 3.41 -1.46 -2.48
C VAL A 34 2.36 -1.98 -1.49
N ALA A 35 1.85 -3.19 -1.70
CA ALA A 35 0.87 -3.80 -0.80
C ALA A 35 1.39 -3.98 0.63
N ARG A 36 2.66 -4.34 0.80
CA ARG A 36 3.31 -4.47 2.11
C ARG A 36 3.42 -3.13 2.83
N ILE A 37 3.78 -2.05 2.10
CA ILE A 37 3.87 -0.70 2.67
C ILE A 37 2.50 -0.26 3.17
N TYR A 38 1.44 -0.40 2.37
CA TYR A 38 0.08 -0.06 2.82
C TYR A 38 -0.36 -0.86 4.05
N HIS A 39 -0.02 -2.15 4.11
CA HIS A 39 -0.32 -2.96 5.27
C HIS A 39 0.45 -2.51 6.53
N LEU A 40 1.73 -2.13 6.38
CA LEU A 40 2.52 -1.59 7.48
C LEU A 40 1.92 -0.28 8.00
N LEU A 41 1.57 0.64 7.09
CA LEU A 41 0.92 1.90 7.44
C LEU A 41 -0.41 1.68 8.16
N SER A 42 -1.21 0.69 7.75
CA SER A 42 -2.42 0.34 8.52
C SER A 42 -2.09 -0.10 9.93
N LYS A 43 -1.06 -0.94 10.13
CA LYS A 43 -0.70 -1.42 11.48
C LYS A 43 -0.20 -0.29 12.37
N GLU A 44 0.60 0.61 11.83
CA GLU A 44 1.11 1.75 12.59
C GLU A 44 -0.02 2.73 12.93
N ALA A 45 -0.93 3.01 11.99
CA ALA A 45 -2.09 3.86 12.21
C ALA A 45 -3.07 3.30 13.26
N ALA A 46 -3.07 1.98 13.50
CA ALA A 46 -3.85 1.37 14.58
C ALA A 46 -3.25 1.64 15.97
N LEU A 47 -1.95 1.90 16.03
CA LEU A 47 -1.20 2.03 17.29
C LEU A 47 -0.98 3.50 17.67
N VAL A 48 -0.64 4.35 16.70
CA VAL A 48 -0.38 5.78 16.92
C VAL A 48 -0.82 6.58 15.70
N PRO A 49 -1.50 7.74 15.87
CA PRO A 49 -1.71 8.68 14.78
C PRO A 49 -0.37 9.32 14.38
N ASN A 50 0.36 8.71 13.43
CA ASN A 50 1.66 9.18 12.97
C ASN A 50 1.52 10.01 11.67
N MET A 51 1.95 11.27 11.72
CA MET A 51 1.90 12.17 10.56
C MET A 51 2.82 11.73 9.40
N HIS A 52 3.81 10.88 9.66
CA HIS A 52 4.74 10.39 8.63
C HIS A 52 4.13 9.37 7.65
N HIS A 53 2.94 8.80 7.94
CA HIS A 53 2.28 7.86 7.03
C HIS A 53 1.95 8.45 5.66
N LEU A 54 1.75 9.76 5.59
CA LEU A 54 1.26 10.42 4.39
C LEU A 54 2.33 10.47 3.29
N ASP A 55 3.60 10.61 3.65
CA ASP A 55 4.70 10.65 2.69
C ASP A 55 5.04 9.26 2.16
N ASP A 56 5.10 8.26 3.04
CA ASP A 56 5.25 6.85 2.65
C ASP A 56 4.10 6.39 1.77
N PHE A 57 2.87 6.79 2.10
CA PHE A 57 1.69 6.52 1.27
C PHE A 57 1.83 7.17 -0.11
N ARG A 58 2.22 8.45 -0.19
CA ARG A 58 2.41 9.17 -1.45
C ARG A 58 3.49 8.52 -2.31
N ALA A 59 4.60 8.10 -1.71
CA ALA A 59 5.67 7.39 -2.40
C ALA A 59 5.20 6.04 -2.94
N ALA A 60 4.52 5.24 -2.11
CA ALA A 60 3.95 3.95 -2.53
C ALA A 60 2.90 4.13 -3.65
N ARG A 61 2.06 5.16 -3.56
CA ARG A 61 1.04 5.48 -4.57
C ARG A 61 1.67 5.92 -5.90
N ARG A 62 2.77 6.66 -5.86
CA ARG A 62 3.53 7.04 -7.06
C ARG A 62 4.12 5.81 -7.76
N LEU A 63 4.71 4.89 -6.99
CA LEU A 63 5.20 3.61 -7.51
C LEU A 63 4.07 2.75 -8.08
N GLU A 64 2.94 2.66 -7.39
CA GLU A 64 1.77 1.89 -7.84
C GLU A 64 1.26 2.34 -9.22
N ARG A 65 1.22 3.66 -9.46
CA ARG A 65 0.81 4.25 -10.74
C ARG A 65 1.77 3.90 -11.87
N GLN A 66 3.08 3.79 -11.58
CA GLN A 66 4.08 3.40 -12.57
C GLN A 66 4.02 1.92 -12.96
N ILE A 67 3.47 1.05 -12.12
CA ILE A 67 3.34 -0.39 -12.41
C ILE A 67 2.19 -0.69 -13.39
N SER A 68 1.20 0.20 -13.45
CA SER A 68 0.06 0.09 -14.37
C SER A 68 0.31 0.67 -15.77
N ARG A 69 1.47 1.31 -15.97
CA ARG A 69 1.92 1.82 -17.26
C ARG A 69 2.81 0.78 -17.93
#